data_AF-A0A0N0CUQ2-F1
#
_entry.id   AF-A0A0N0CUQ2-F1
#
_cell.length_a   1.000
_cell.length_b   1.000
_cell.length_c   1.000
_cell.angle_alpha   90.00
_cell.angle_beta   90.00
_cell.angle_gamma   90.00
#
_symmetry.space_group_name_H-M   'P 1'
#
loop_
_entity.id
_entity.type
_entity.pdbx_description
1 polymer ?
#
loop_
_entity_poly.entity_id
_entity_poly.type
_entity_poly.pdbx_seq_one_letter_code
_entity_poly.pdbx_strand_id
1 'polypeptide(L)'
;MILAACASQNIDKEHLAYIENLGWTIQSFDSTEQVTLALAPETIANYEEATITFIEEYIGKEVTITSYTLKEKDPENDQLLVYIYEHQGEIIGTIGKIQNATPGIFNPANKAGLEIQFF
;
A
#
# COMPACT_ATOMS: atom_id res chain seq x y z
N MET A 1 2.21 -9.16 36.75
CA MET A 1 2.96 -9.37 35.50
C MET A 1 2.01 -9.01 34.37
N ILE A 2 2.10 -7.78 33.86
CA ILE A 2 1.20 -7.30 32.80
C ILE A 2 1.85 -7.73 31.48
N LEU A 3 1.32 -8.78 30.87
CA LEU A 3 1.71 -9.18 29.52
C LEU A 3 1.17 -8.12 28.57
N ALA A 4 2.06 -7.29 28.03
CA ALA A 4 1.76 -6.40 26.92
C ALA A 4 1.48 -7.28 25.68
N ALA A 5 0.21 -7.47 25.37
CA ALA A 5 -0.25 -8.13 24.15
C ALA A 5 -1.44 -7.35 23.58
N CYS A 6 -1.19 -6.12 23.13
CA CYS A 6 -2.18 -5.31 22.41
C CYS A 6 -1.47 -4.65 21.22
N ALA A 7 -1.57 -5.28 20.04
CA ALA A 7 -1.47 -4.66 18.70
C ALA A 7 -1.43 -5.69 17.54
N SER A 8 -1.08 -6.96 17.80
CA SER A 8 -0.69 -7.92 16.75
C SER A 8 -1.75 -8.96 16.36
N GLN A 9 -3.05 -8.65 16.48
CA GLN A 9 -4.11 -9.55 16.02
C GLN A 9 -4.65 -9.02 14.68
N ASN A 10 -4.60 -9.84 13.64
CA ASN A 10 -5.13 -9.65 12.27
C ASN A 10 -4.23 -9.05 11.16
N ILE A 11 -2.90 -9.17 11.24
CA ILE A 11 -2.08 -9.05 10.01
C ILE A 11 -2.07 -10.41 9.33
N ASP A 12 -2.54 -10.46 8.08
CA ASP A 12 -2.50 -11.66 7.25
C ASP A 12 -1.04 -12.07 6.98
N LYS A 13 -0.76 -13.38 7.02
CA LYS A 13 0.62 -13.89 6.91
C LYS A 13 1.18 -13.76 5.49
N GLU A 14 0.34 -13.92 4.49
CA GLU A 14 0.72 -13.74 3.09
C GLU A 14 1.01 -12.26 2.83
N HIS A 15 0.16 -11.36 3.35
CA HIS A 15 0.39 -9.91 3.29
C HIS A 15 1.69 -9.51 3.97
N LEU A 16 1.97 -10.04 5.17
CA LEU A 16 3.21 -9.78 5.89
C LEU A 16 4.43 -10.22 5.06
N ALA A 17 4.44 -11.47 4.58
CA ALA A 17 5.55 -12.00 3.80
C ALA A 17 5.76 -11.23 2.49
N TYR A 18 4.66 -10.86 1.82
CA TYR A 18 4.70 -10.08 0.59
C TYR A 18 5.33 -8.69 0.82
N ILE A 19 4.85 -7.94 1.81
CA ILE A 19 5.36 -6.59 2.13
C ILE A 19 6.81 -6.63 2.64
N GLU A 20 7.18 -7.63 3.45
CA GLU A 20 8.56 -7.82 3.89
C GLU A 20 9.50 -8.14 2.72
N ASN A 21 9.04 -8.91 1.73
CA ASN A 21 9.82 -9.19 0.51
C ASN A 21 10.02 -7.93 -0.36
N LEU A 22 9.12 -6.96 -0.27
CA LEU A 22 9.31 -5.63 -0.87
C LEU A 22 10.22 -4.71 -0.03
N GLY A 23 10.67 -5.18 1.14
CA GLY A 23 11.59 -4.48 2.02
C GLY A 23 10.92 -3.48 2.98
N TRP A 24 9.63 -3.65 3.28
CA TRP A 24 8.87 -2.79 4.19
C TRP A 24 8.43 -3.57 5.44
N THR A 25 8.12 -2.86 6.52
CA THR A 25 7.69 -3.48 7.77
C THR A 25 6.31 -2.98 8.17
N ILE A 26 5.33 -3.89 8.29
CA ILE A 26 4.00 -3.53 8.78
C ILE A 26 4.07 -3.16 10.27
N GLN A 27 3.51 -2.00 10.63
CA GLN A 27 3.29 -1.56 12.00
C GLN A 27 1.93 -2.02 12.52
N SER A 28 0.86 -1.75 11.76
CA SER A 28 -0.51 -2.07 12.14
C SER A 28 -1.41 -2.29 10.93
N PHE A 29 -2.45 -3.10 11.13
CA PHE A 29 -3.61 -3.21 10.25
C PHE A 29 -4.52 -2.00 10.42
N ASP A 30 -5.04 -1.47 9.31
CA ASP A 30 -5.98 -0.34 9.33
C ASP A 30 -7.39 -0.78 8.91
N SER A 31 -7.56 -1.33 7.69
CA SER A 31 -8.87 -1.71 7.17
C SER A 31 -8.80 -2.72 6.03
N THR A 32 -9.93 -3.39 5.78
CA THR A 32 -10.16 -4.18 4.56
C THR A 32 -11.51 -3.78 3.98
N GLU A 33 -11.56 -3.55 2.68
CA GLU A 33 -12.78 -3.26 1.94
C GLU A 33 -12.84 -4.04 0.64
N GLN A 34 -14.05 -4.35 0.17
CA GLN A 34 -14.28 -4.90 -1.17
C GLN A 34 -14.99 -3.84 -2.00
N VAL A 35 -14.42 -3.53 -3.15
CA VAL A 35 -14.93 -2.47 -4.03
C VAL A 35 -14.87 -2.91 -5.48
N THR A 36 -15.80 -2.42 -6.30
CA THR A 36 -15.61 -2.44 -7.76
C THR A 36 -14.66 -1.31 -8.13
N LEU A 37 -13.52 -1.64 -8.73
CA LEU A 37 -12.48 -0.66 -9.04
C LEU A 37 -12.98 0.32 -10.10
N ALA A 38 -13.24 1.55 -9.68
CA ALA A 38 -13.65 2.65 -10.54
C ALA A 38 -12.76 3.85 -10.23
N LEU A 39 -11.89 4.22 -11.18
CA LEU A 39 -10.90 5.26 -11.01
C LEU A 39 -11.12 6.37 -12.04
N ALA A 40 -10.92 7.61 -11.60
CA ALA A 40 -10.93 8.75 -12.49
C ALA A 40 -9.64 8.77 -13.35
N PRO A 41 -9.68 9.33 -14.58
CA PRO A 41 -8.50 9.40 -15.44
C PRO A 41 -7.28 10.06 -14.78
N GLU A 42 -7.47 11.09 -13.95
CA GLU A 42 -6.36 11.72 -13.21
C GLU A 42 -5.70 10.77 -12.21
N THR A 43 -6.46 9.86 -11.59
CA THR A 43 -5.92 8.87 -10.66
C THR A 43 -5.09 7.83 -11.40
N ILE A 44 -5.53 7.42 -12.59
CA ILE A 44 -4.79 6.49 -13.45
C ILE A 44 -3.45 7.11 -13.87
N ALA A 45 -3.46 8.38 -14.31
CA ALA A 45 -2.24 9.09 -14.68
C ALA A 45 -1.23 9.18 -13.50
N ASN A 46 -1.71 9.47 -12.29
CA ASN A 46 -0.85 9.49 -11.09
C ASN A 46 -0.24 8.11 -10.79
N TYR A 47 -0.97 7.02 -11.04
CA TYR A 47 -0.47 5.67 -10.88
C TYR A 47 0.59 5.31 -11.94
N GLU A 48 0.35 5.67 -13.21
CA GLU A 48 1.32 5.49 -14.28
C GLU A 48 2.63 6.24 -14.01
N GLU A 49 2.56 7.49 -13.54
CA GLU A 49 3.73 8.29 -13.13
C GLU A 49 4.49 7.64 -11.98
N ALA A 50 3.78 7.00 -11.06
CA ALA A 50 4.37 6.22 -9.98
C ALA A 50 4.82 4.81 -10.42
N THR A 51 4.75 4.47 -11.71
CA THR A 51 5.07 3.15 -12.28
C THR A 51 4.20 2.01 -11.75
N ILE A 52 2.94 2.31 -11.44
CA ILE A 52 1.92 1.38 -10.96
C ILE A 52 0.97 1.08 -12.13
N THR A 53 1.20 -0.04 -12.82
CA THR A 53 0.47 -0.38 -14.06
C THR A 53 -0.58 -1.47 -13.87
N PHE A 54 -0.51 -2.26 -12.80
CA PHE A 54 -1.42 -3.41 -12.61
C PHE A 54 -2.90 -2.99 -12.55
N ILE A 55 -3.18 -1.78 -12.05
CA ILE A 55 -4.53 -1.28 -11.78
C ILE A 55 -5.42 -1.25 -13.03
N GLU A 56 -4.87 -0.91 -14.20
CA GLU A 56 -5.65 -0.76 -15.43
C GLU A 56 -6.38 -2.05 -15.83
N GLU A 57 -5.75 -3.21 -15.60
CA GLU A 57 -6.31 -4.52 -15.94
C GLU A 57 -7.51 -4.91 -15.06
N TYR A 58 -7.72 -4.21 -13.95
CA TYR A 58 -8.77 -4.51 -12.97
C TYR A 58 -9.87 -3.45 -12.90
N ILE A 59 -9.85 -2.43 -13.76
CA ILE A 59 -10.94 -1.45 -13.85
C ILE A 59 -12.26 -2.18 -14.16
N GLY A 60 -13.29 -1.88 -13.37
CA GLY A 60 -14.61 -2.51 -13.44
C GLY A 60 -14.69 -3.91 -12.81
N LYS A 61 -13.61 -4.44 -12.23
CA LYS A 61 -13.60 -5.70 -11.48
C LYS A 61 -13.74 -5.45 -9.98
N GLU A 62 -14.28 -6.42 -9.27
CA GLU A 62 -14.28 -6.44 -7.81
C GLU A 62 -12.89 -6.81 -7.28
N VAL A 63 -12.38 -6.01 -6.35
CA VAL A 63 -11.10 -6.22 -5.69
C VAL A 63 -11.27 -6.08 -4.18
N THR A 64 -10.48 -6.82 -3.43
CA THR A 64 -10.30 -6.59 -1.99
C THR A 64 -9.09 -5.68 -1.82
N ILE A 65 -9.25 -4.61 -1.04
CA ILE A 65 -8.18 -3.69 -0.69
C ILE A 65 -7.96 -3.81 0.81
N THR A 66 -6.75 -4.17 1.19
CA THR A 66 -6.34 -4.21 2.59
C THR A 66 -5.25 -3.17 2.85
N SER A 67 -5.48 -2.28 3.82
CA SER A 67 -4.59 -1.19 4.14
C SER A 67 -3.83 -1.42 5.45
N TYR A 68 -2.54 -1.07 5.43
CA TYR A 68 -1.64 -1.18 6.56
C TYR A 68 -0.83 0.10 6.74
N THR A 69 -0.52 0.40 7.99
CA THR A 69 0.46 1.42 8.37
C THR A 69 1.85 0.78 8.44
N LEU A 70 2.85 1.42 7.83
CA LEU A 70 4.25 0.96 7.84
C LEU A 70 5.02 1.52 9.04
N LYS A 71 6.06 0.82 9.50
CA LYS A 71 6.97 1.33 10.54
C LYS A 71 7.89 2.41 9.99
N GLU A 72 8.22 2.31 8.70
CA GLU A 72 9.02 3.30 7.99
C GLU A 72 8.25 4.61 7.82
N LYS A 73 9.01 5.69 7.72
CA LYS A 73 8.52 7.05 7.48
C LYS A 73 9.26 7.64 6.29
N ASP A 74 8.68 8.65 5.68
CA ASP A 74 9.39 9.43 4.67
C ASP A 74 10.46 10.36 5.33
N PRO A 75 11.29 11.06 4.53
CA PRO A 75 12.28 12.01 5.06
C PRO A 75 11.69 13.16 5.90
N GLU A 76 10.43 13.52 5.67
CA GLU A 76 9.72 14.57 6.41
C GLU A 76 9.09 14.04 7.72
N ASN A 77 9.24 12.74 8.01
CA ASN A 77 8.65 11.99 9.13
C ASN A 77 7.14 11.75 9.03
N ASP A 78 6.58 11.90 7.84
CA ASP A 78 5.21 11.55 7.53
C ASP A 78 4.99 10.04 7.54
N GLN A 79 3.77 9.67 7.89
CA GLN A 79 3.35 8.29 7.97
C GLN A 79 3.17 7.71 6.57
N LEU A 80 3.78 6.53 6.36
CA LEU A 80 3.58 5.73 5.16
C LEU A 80 2.48 4.69 5.39
N LEU A 81 1.62 4.56 4.38
CA LEU A 81 0.58 3.55 4.27
C LEU A 81 0.87 2.67 3.05
N VAL A 82 0.46 1.41 3.12
CA VAL A 82 0.43 0.51 1.97
C VAL A 82 -0.95 -0.10 1.81
N TYR A 83 -1.40 -0.18 0.56
CA TYR A 83 -2.64 -0.80 0.15
C TYR A 83 -2.30 -2.04 -0.67
N ILE A 84 -2.71 -3.20 -0.20
CA ILE A 84 -2.63 -4.47 -0.94
C ILE A 84 -3.94 -4.67 -1.68
N TYR A 85 -3.84 -4.89 -2.98
CA TYR A 85 -4.96 -5.19 -3.85
C TYR A 85 -4.97 -6.68 -4.15
N GLU A 86 -6.13 -7.29 -3.96
CA GLU A 86 -6.37 -8.69 -4.24
C GLU A 86 -7.56 -8.85 -5.19
N HIS A 87 -7.47 -9.79 -6.13
CA HIS A 87 -8.58 -10.19 -6.98
C HIS A 87 -8.77 -11.70 -6.87
N GLN A 88 -9.98 -12.15 -6.52
CA GLN A 88 -10.28 -13.56 -6.30
C GLN A 88 -9.37 -14.25 -5.25
N GLY A 89 -8.88 -13.48 -4.27
CA GLY A 89 -8.00 -13.97 -3.21
C GLY A 89 -6.53 -14.06 -3.58
N GLU A 90 -6.12 -13.58 -4.76
CA GLU A 90 -4.72 -13.48 -5.17
C GLU A 90 -4.25 -12.03 -5.10
N ILE A 91 -3.07 -11.79 -4.55
CA ILE A 91 -2.44 -10.46 -4.55
C ILE A 91 -2.09 -10.07 -5.98
N ILE A 92 -2.68 -8.97 -6.46
CA ILE A 92 -2.47 -8.44 -7.82
C ILE A 92 -1.48 -7.26 -7.83
N GLY A 93 -1.29 -6.60 -6.68
CA GLY A 93 -0.33 -5.51 -6.57
C GLY A 93 -0.47 -4.70 -5.30
N THR A 94 0.38 -3.69 -5.16
CA THR A 94 0.38 -2.77 -4.03
C THR A 94 0.56 -1.33 -4.44
N ILE A 95 0.01 -0.43 -3.63
CA ILE A 95 0.15 1.01 -3.76
C ILE A 95 0.58 1.59 -2.42
N GLY A 96 1.62 2.41 -2.42
CA GLY A 96 2.08 3.15 -1.26
C GLY A 96 1.50 4.55 -1.23
N LYS A 97 1.23 5.09 -0.04
CA LYS A 97 0.77 6.47 0.15
C LYS A 97 1.47 7.16 1.32
N ILE A 98 1.82 8.43 1.13
CA ILE A 98 2.30 9.36 2.15
C ILE A 98 1.08 10.16 2.63
N GLN A 99 0.77 10.11 3.93
CA GLN A 99 -0.49 10.63 4.47
C GLN A 99 -0.74 12.14 4.22
N ASN A 100 0.33 12.94 4.11
CA ASN A 100 0.25 14.41 3.98
C ASN A 100 0.76 14.95 2.64
N ALA A 101 1.08 14.09 1.66
CA ALA A 101 1.53 14.53 0.34
C ALA A 101 0.43 14.34 -0.72
N THR A 102 0.38 15.25 -1.70
CA THR A 102 -0.52 15.17 -2.86
C THR A 102 0.31 15.19 -4.15
N PRO A 103 0.29 14.14 -4.98
CA PRO A 103 -0.58 12.97 -4.86
C PRO A 103 -0.13 11.99 -3.77
N GLY A 104 1.13 12.07 -3.33
CA GLY A 104 1.69 11.25 -2.24
C GLY A 104 1.72 9.76 -2.53
N ILE A 105 1.63 9.36 -3.79
CA ILE A 105 1.61 7.95 -4.20
C ILE A 105 3.03 7.49 -4.53
N PHE A 106 3.37 6.26 -4.14
CA PHE A 106 4.61 5.60 -4.55
C PHE A 106 4.36 4.12 -4.83
N ASN A 107 5.24 3.48 -5.61
CA ASN A 107 5.23 2.05 -5.84
C ASN A 107 6.09 1.34 -4.78
N PRO A 108 5.52 0.54 -3.85
CA PRO A 108 6.28 -0.16 -2.82
C PRO A 108 7.31 -1.14 -3.38
N ALA A 109 7.11 -1.66 -4.60
CA ALA A 109 8.06 -2.54 -5.27
C ALA A 109 9.27 -1.80 -5.86
N ASN A 110 9.21 -0.46 -5.94
CA ASN A 110 10.30 0.39 -6.41
C ASN A 110 10.78 1.32 -5.28
N LYS A 111 11.43 0.73 -4.27
CA LYS A 111 11.91 1.46 -3.09
C LYS A 111 12.88 2.60 -3.40
N ALA A 112 13.65 2.48 -4.48
CA ALA A 112 14.56 3.54 -4.95
C ALA A 112 13.83 4.82 -5.39
N GLY A 113 12.55 4.74 -5.77
CA GLY A 113 11.75 5.90 -6.17
C GLY A 113 11.49 6.91 -5.06
N LEU A 114 11.58 6.49 -3.79
CA LEU A 114 11.39 7.37 -2.63
C LEU A 114 12.66 8.14 -2.23
N GLU A 115 13.84 7.73 -2.71
CA GLU A 115 15.12 8.40 -2.39
C GLU A 115 15.46 9.54 -3.37
N ILE A 116 14.77 9.66 -4.51
CA ILE A 116 15.22 10.50 -5.65
C ILE A 116 14.37 11.77 -5.86
N GLN A 117 13.27 11.97 -5.12
CA GLN A 117 12.30 13.04 -5.44
C GLN A 117 12.65 14.44 -4.87
N PHE A 118 13.78 14.63 -4.18
CA PHE A 118 14.12 15.95 -3.62
C PHE A 118 15.62 16.26 -3.75
N PHE A 119 16.02 16.74 -4.92
CA PHE A 119 17.26 17.51 -5.13
C PHE A 119 16.94 18.91 -5.65
#